data_AF-A0A952AWZ5-F1
#
_entry.id   AF-A0A952AWZ5-F1
#
_cell.length_a   1.000
_cell.length_b   1.000
_cell.length_c   1.000
_cell.angle_alpha   90.00
_cell.angle_beta   90.00
_cell.angle_gamma   90.00
#
_symmetry.space_group_name_H-M   'P 1'
#
loop_
_entity.id
_entity.type
_entity.pdbx_description
1 polymer ?
#
loop_
_entity_poly.entity_id
_entity_poly.type
_entity_poly.pdbx_seq_one_letter_code
_entity_poly.pdbx_strand_id
1 'polypeptide(L)'
;MSKLQKSAWVNLIVVSMGVIVGGAGFSFLVFLNTKGIDYIFIFFIVGSLTGLGIYMFYRKKSPEAGFDEREKMIYKRAFELAACALTLFLGCVCIIPFFVLGGQNIIKVYYLPLIFLSTLFAAQLVHSAAILIQCALEEENGQ
;
A
#
# COMPACT_ATOMS: atom_id res chain seq x y z
N MET A 1 -8.14 -7.39 -21.44
CA MET A 1 -8.23 -6.97 -20.03
C MET A 1 -9.09 -7.92 -19.21
N SER A 2 -8.43 -8.78 -18.44
CA SER A 2 -9.07 -9.66 -17.48
C SER A 2 -9.69 -8.88 -16.31
N LYS A 3 -10.62 -9.50 -15.57
CA LYS A 3 -11.22 -8.89 -14.37
C LYS A 3 -10.15 -8.56 -13.33
N LEU A 4 -9.10 -9.41 -13.23
CA LEU A 4 -7.97 -9.22 -12.34
C LEU A 4 -7.19 -7.95 -12.68
N GLN A 5 -6.88 -7.72 -13.96
CA GLN A 5 -6.14 -6.54 -14.42
C GLN A 5 -6.93 -5.25 -14.21
N LYS A 6 -8.25 -5.26 -14.46
CA LYS A 6 -9.13 -4.11 -14.18
C LYS A 6 -9.17 -3.80 -12.68
N SER A 7 -9.24 -4.82 -11.83
CA SER A 7 -9.22 -4.64 -10.39
C SER A 7 -7.87 -4.10 -9.90
N ALA A 8 -6.75 -4.59 -10.44
CA ALA A 8 -5.41 -4.11 -10.10
C ALA A 8 -5.21 -2.64 -10.47
N TRP A 9 -5.68 -2.22 -11.65
CA TRP A 9 -5.65 -0.81 -12.07
C TRP A 9 -6.45 0.10 -11.16
N VAL A 10 -7.68 -0.29 -10.81
CA VAL A 10 -8.51 0.53 -9.93
C VAL A 10 -7.88 0.61 -8.54
N ASN A 11 -7.33 -0.50 -8.02
CA ASN A 11 -6.63 -0.50 -6.75
C ASN A 11 -5.42 0.45 -6.79
N LEU A 12 -4.64 0.42 -7.86
CA LEU A 12 -3.49 1.32 -8.05
C LEU A 12 -3.90 2.80 -8.09
N ILE A 13 -5.00 3.15 -8.77
CA ILE A 13 -5.53 4.52 -8.82
C ILE A 13 -6.05 4.98 -7.44
N VAL A 14 -6.82 4.12 -6.75
CA VAL A 14 -7.37 4.47 -5.44
C VAL A 14 -6.25 4.66 -4.42
N VAL A 15 -5.24 3.79 -4.46
CA VAL A 15 -4.11 3.82 -3.53
C VAL A 15 -3.19 5.02 -3.82
N SER A 16 -2.95 5.36 -5.09
CA SER A 16 -2.17 6.55 -5.44
C SER A 16 -2.87 7.85 -5.04
N MET A 17 -4.18 7.96 -5.29
CA MET A 17 -4.99 9.09 -4.82
C MET A 17 -5.00 9.19 -3.28
N GLY A 18 -5.11 8.05 -2.59
CA GLY A 18 -5.03 7.97 -1.14
C GLY A 18 -3.70 8.50 -0.59
N VAL A 19 -2.58 8.22 -1.26
CA VAL A 19 -1.27 8.75 -0.87
C VAL A 19 -1.13 10.24 -1.10
N ILE A 20 -1.66 10.76 -2.20
CA ILE A 20 -1.60 12.21 -2.46
C ILE A 20 -2.40 12.95 -1.39
N VAL A 21 -3.63 12.52 -1.11
CA VAL A 21 -4.51 13.16 -0.12
C VAL A 21 -3.98 12.95 1.30
N GLY A 22 -3.59 11.72 1.65
CA GLY A 22 -3.06 11.38 2.96
C GLY A 22 -1.71 12.04 3.25
N GLY A 23 -0.81 12.09 2.27
CA GLY A 23 0.48 12.76 2.36
C GLY A 23 0.35 14.28 2.50
N ALA A 24 -0.58 14.90 1.76
CA ALA A 24 -0.89 16.33 1.90
C ALA A 24 -1.46 16.64 3.29
N GLY A 25 -2.43 15.84 3.76
CA GLY A 25 -3.00 15.98 5.10
C GLY A 25 -1.95 15.79 6.21
N PHE A 26 -1.10 14.76 6.09
CA PHE A 26 -0.03 14.52 7.04
C PHE A 26 1.00 15.66 7.07
N SER A 27 1.41 16.15 5.90
CA SER A 27 2.35 17.28 5.79
C SER A 27 1.79 18.55 6.41
N PHE A 28 0.50 18.81 6.19
CA PHE A 28 -0.20 19.94 6.80
C PHE A 28 -0.26 19.83 8.33
N LEU A 29 -0.52 18.63 8.87
CA LEU A 29 -0.51 18.37 10.32
C LEU A 29 0.88 18.56 10.94
N VAL A 30 1.94 18.09 10.26
CA VAL A 30 3.32 18.30 10.71
C VAL A 30 3.69 19.79 10.69
N PHE A 31 3.27 20.53 9.66
CA PHE A 31 3.52 21.97 9.53
C PHE A 31 2.88 22.78 10.66
N LEU A 32 1.65 22.44 11.06
CA LEU A 32 0.94 23.11 12.14
C LEU A 32 1.47 22.76 13.55
N ASN A 33 2.44 21.84 13.64
CA ASN A 33 3.02 21.35 14.91
C ASN A 33 1.95 21.00 15.94
N THR A 34 0.83 20.45 15.45
CA THR A 34 -0.39 20.27 16.23
C THR A 34 -0.17 19.13 17.22
N LYS A 35 -0.05 19.47 18.51
CA LYS A 35 0.01 18.49 19.60
C LYS A 35 -1.39 17.96 19.86
N GLY A 36 -1.80 16.93 19.14
CA GLY A 36 -3.13 16.35 19.29
C GLY A 36 -3.21 14.95 18.73
N ILE A 37 -3.20 13.97 19.64
CA ILE A 37 -3.58 12.57 19.38
C ILE A 37 -4.96 12.52 18.69
N ASP A 38 -5.84 13.47 18.99
CA ASP A 38 -7.21 13.57 18.48
C ASP A 38 -7.28 13.62 16.94
N TYR A 39 -6.40 14.38 16.27
CA TYR A 39 -6.42 14.47 14.80
C TYR A 39 -5.81 13.24 14.12
N ILE A 40 -4.83 12.60 14.76
CA ILE A 40 -4.27 11.32 14.29
C ILE A 40 -5.33 10.23 14.42
N PHE A 41 -6.09 10.20 15.53
CA PHE A 41 -7.23 9.31 15.69
C PHE A 41 -8.34 9.62 14.70
N ILE A 42 -8.64 10.88 14.41
CA ILE A 42 -9.63 11.23 13.38
C ILE A 42 -9.14 10.75 12.00
N PHE A 43 -7.88 10.95 11.63
CA PHE A 43 -7.36 10.45 10.36
C PHE A 43 -7.32 8.92 10.30
N PHE A 44 -6.97 8.26 11.40
CA PHE A 44 -6.95 6.80 11.51
C PHE A 44 -8.36 6.22 11.49
N ILE A 45 -9.32 6.83 12.19
CA ILE A 45 -10.73 6.42 12.22
C ILE A 45 -11.37 6.69 10.86
N VAL A 46 -11.20 7.88 10.29
CA VAL A 46 -11.75 8.22 8.97
C VAL A 46 -11.12 7.35 7.88
N GLY A 47 -9.79 7.18 7.90
CA GLY A 47 -9.06 6.31 6.97
C GLY A 47 -9.41 4.84 7.14
N SER A 48 -9.60 4.37 8.36
CA SER A 48 -10.04 3.00 8.64
C SER A 48 -11.51 2.79 8.25
N LEU A 49 -12.42 3.75 8.50
CA LEU A 49 -13.82 3.68 8.09
C LEU A 49 -13.99 3.77 6.56
N THR A 50 -13.24 4.65 5.89
CA THR A 50 -13.24 4.70 4.42
C THR A 50 -12.56 3.46 3.84
N GLY A 51 -11.47 2.99 4.43
CA GLY A 51 -10.81 1.74 4.06
C GLY A 51 -11.71 0.51 4.22
N LEU A 52 -12.39 0.37 5.36
CA LEU A 52 -13.38 -0.68 5.62
C LEU A 52 -14.61 -0.53 4.75
N GLY A 53 -15.09 0.69 4.52
CA GLY A 53 -16.24 0.98 3.67
C GLY A 53 -15.96 0.60 2.21
N ILE A 54 -14.80 1.01 1.69
CA ILE A 54 -14.31 0.60 0.36
C ILE A 54 -14.11 -0.92 0.33
N TYR A 55 -13.45 -1.50 1.33
CA TYR A 55 -13.24 -2.94 1.43
C TYR A 55 -14.56 -3.73 1.44
N MET A 56 -15.56 -3.30 2.21
CA MET A 56 -16.89 -3.92 2.25
C MET A 56 -17.65 -3.74 0.94
N PHE A 57 -17.51 -2.58 0.29
CA PHE A 57 -18.11 -2.32 -1.01
C PHE A 57 -17.49 -3.20 -2.11
N TYR A 58 -16.17 -3.39 -2.06
CA TYR A 58 -15.45 -4.32 -2.93
C TYR A 58 -15.77 -5.78 -2.60
N ARG A 59 -15.90 -6.15 -1.32
CA ARG A 59 -16.24 -7.52 -0.89
C ARG A 59 -17.65 -7.94 -1.30
N LYS A 60 -18.60 -7.00 -1.40
CA LYS A 60 -19.95 -7.26 -1.93
C LYS A 60 -19.93 -7.64 -3.42
N LYS A 61 -18.92 -7.19 -4.17
CA LYS A 61 -18.57 -7.65 -5.52
C LYS A 61 -17.33 -8.55 -5.43
N SER A 62 -17.44 -9.70 -4.76
CA SER A 62 -16.30 -10.62 -4.61
C SER A 62 -15.59 -10.83 -5.96
N PRO A 63 -14.37 -10.27 -6.15
CA PRO A 63 -13.61 -10.47 -7.37
C PRO A 63 -13.20 -11.95 -7.50
N GLU A 64 -12.97 -12.59 -6.35
CA GLU A 64 -12.53 -13.98 -6.20
C GLU A 64 -13.58 -15.01 -6.62
N ALA A 65 -14.88 -14.65 -6.54
CA ALA A 65 -15.97 -15.54 -6.96
C ALA A 65 -16.08 -15.70 -8.49
N GLY A 66 -15.35 -14.88 -9.25
CA GLY A 66 -15.29 -14.95 -10.71
C GLY A 66 -13.88 -15.08 -11.27
N PHE A 67 -12.88 -15.35 -10.42
CA PHE A 67 -11.51 -15.60 -10.84
C PHE A 67 -11.29 -17.07 -11.16
N ASP A 68 -10.71 -17.31 -12.33
CA ASP A 68 -10.31 -18.64 -12.76
C ASP A 68 -9.18 -19.19 -11.87
N GLU A 69 -8.96 -20.50 -11.85
CA GLU A 69 -7.90 -21.10 -11.02
C GLU A 69 -6.51 -20.52 -11.34
N ARG A 70 -6.28 -20.12 -12.60
CA ARG A 70 -5.09 -19.40 -13.05
C ARG A 70 -4.94 -18.03 -12.38
N GLU A 71 -5.98 -17.21 -12.38
CA GLU A 71 -5.95 -15.85 -11.81
C GLU A 71 -5.68 -15.88 -10.29
N LYS A 72 -6.14 -16.93 -9.60
CA LYS A 72 -5.82 -17.16 -8.17
C LYS A 72 -4.36 -17.47 -7.92
N MET A 73 -3.70 -18.21 -8.81
CA MET A 73 -2.26 -18.50 -8.67
C MET A 73 -1.40 -17.24 -8.89
N ILE A 74 -1.74 -16.42 -9.88
CA ILE A 74 -1.10 -15.12 -10.14
C ILE A 74 -1.24 -14.21 -8.92
N TYR A 75 -2.45 -14.13 -8.35
CA TYR A 75 -2.70 -13.35 -7.15
C TYR A 75 -1.84 -13.79 -5.96
N LYS A 76 -1.75 -15.10 -5.69
CA LYS A 76 -0.91 -15.63 -4.61
C LYS A 76 0.58 -15.32 -4.82
N ARG A 77 1.10 -15.49 -6.04
CA ARG A 77 2.49 -15.15 -6.36
C ARG A 77 2.77 -13.65 -6.21
N ALA A 78 1.85 -12.81 -6.66
CA ALA A 78 1.95 -11.37 -6.47
C ALA A 78 1.95 -10.99 -4.98
N PHE A 79 1.16 -11.67 -4.15
CA PHE A 79 1.15 -11.48 -2.71
C PHE A 79 2.46 -11.88 -2.04
N GLU A 80 3.03 -13.04 -2.38
CA GLU A 80 4.34 -13.47 -1.87
C GLU A 80 5.45 -12.50 -2.25
N LEU A 81 5.44 -12.01 -3.50
CA LEU A 81 6.42 -11.03 -3.99
C LEU A 81 6.26 -9.68 -3.29
N ALA A 82 5.02 -9.22 -3.07
CA ALA A 82 4.73 -8.02 -2.30
C ALA A 82 5.18 -8.15 -0.83
N ALA A 83 4.95 -9.30 -0.20
CA ALA A 83 5.39 -9.57 1.16
C ALA A 83 6.92 -9.54 1.27
N CYS A 84 7.63 -10.20 0.35
CA CYS A 84 9.09 -10.17 0.29
C CYS A 84 9.64 -8.75 0.10
N ALA A 85 9.07 -7.99 -0.84
CA ALA A 85 9.45 -6.60 -1.08
C ALA A 85 9.19 -5.70 0.14
N LEU A 86 8.08 -5.93 0.86
CA LEU A 86 7.77 -5.24 2.11
C LEU A 86 8.82 -5.53 3.17
N THR A 87 9.18 -6.81 3.38
CA THR A 87 10.22 -7.19 4.36
C THR A 87 11.57 -6.55 4.03
N LEU A 88 11.97 -6.54 2.75
CA LEU A 88 13.20 -5.87 2.32
C LEU A 88 13.14 -4.36 2.53
N PHE A 89 12.03 -3.71 2.17
CA PHE A 89 11.84 -2.28 2.37
C PHE A 89 11.91 -1.92 3.85
N LEU A 90 11.23 -2.66 4.72
CA LEU A 90 11.27 -2.44 6.17
C LEU A 90 12.68 -2.64 6.72
N GLY A 91 13.38 -3.68 6.26
CA GLY A 91 14.78 -3.90 6.60
C GLY A 91 15.65 -2.69 6.24
N CYS A 92 15.53 -2.19 5.02
CA CYS A 92 16.23 -0.98 4.56
C CYS A 92 15.88 0.25 5.41
N VAL A 93 14.60 0.48 5.70
CA VAL A 93 14.16 1.65 6.47
C VAL A 93 14.64 1.61 7.93
N CYS A 94 14.82 0.43 8.52
CA CYS A 94 15.40 0.29 9.86
C CYS A 94 16.94 0.42 9.84
N ILE A 95 17.58 -0.16 8.83
CA ILE A 95 19.04 -0.30 8.76
C ILE A 95 19.71 0.97 8.22
N ILE A 96 19.16 1.63 7.19
CA ILE A 96 19.75 2.80 6.55
C ILE A 96 19.94 3.97 7.54
N PRO A 97 18.93 4.36 8.36
CA PRO A 97 19.12 5.42 9.35
C PRO A 97 20.19 5.06 10.39
N PHE A 98 20.28 3.79 10.77
CA PHE A 98 21.31 3.32 11.69
C PHE A 98 22.72 3.50 11.12
N PHE A 99 22.93 3.23 9.83
CA PHE A 99 24.21 3.45 9.16
C PHE A 99 24.51 4.92 8.86
N VAL A 100 23.52 5.71 8.43
CA VAL A 100 23.71 7.10 7.98
C VAL A 100 23.78 8.07 9.15
N LEU A 101 22.87 7.93 10.12
CA LEU A 101 22.79 8.82 11.28
C LEU A 101 23.58 8.25 12.47
N GLY A 102 23.82 6.94 12.54
CA GLY A 102 24.41 6.33 13.73
C GLY A 102 23.41 6.16 14.87
N GLY A 103 23.67 5.22 15.78
CA GLY A 103 22.70 4.77 16.79
C GLY A 103 22.35 5.78 17.89
N GLN A 104 23.06 6.91 18.00
CA GLN A 104 22.84 7.91 19.05
C GLN A 104 21.96 9.10 18.61
N ASN A 105 21.59 9.17 17.33
CA ASN A 105 20.81 10.29 16.81
C ASN A 105 19.31 10.14 17.06
N ILE A 106 18.64 11.27 17.34
CA ILE A 106 17.22 11.33 17.66
C ILE A 106 16.40 11.48 16.38
N ILE A 107 15.52 10.54 16.11
CA ILE A 107 14.57 10.60 14.99
C ILE A 107 13.30 11.32 15.47
N LYS A 108 12.81 12.29 14.69
CA LYS A 108 11.56 12.99 14.99
C LYS A 108 10.37 12.03 14.93
N VAL A 109 9.43 12.16 15.87
CA VAL A 109 8.32 11.20 16.04
C VAL A 109 7.45 11.04 14.78
N TYR A 110 7.33 12.08 13.94
CA TYR A 110 6.56 12.00 12.69
C TYR A 110 7.14 11.01 11.66
N TYR A 111 8.40 10.58 11.80
CA TYR A 111 8.97 9.58 10.89
C TYR A 111 8.31 8.20 11.08
N LEU A 112 7.85 7.84 12.28
CA LEU A 112 7.18 6.55 12.53
C LEU A 112 5.91 6.36 11.66
N PRO A 113 4.91 7.25 11.72
CA PRO A 113 3.72 7.12 10.87
C PRO A 113 4.04 7.28 9.38
N LEU A 114 5.06 8.06 9.02
CA LEU A 114 5.50 8.20 7.62
C LEU A 114 6.11 6.90 7.09
N ILE A 115 6.93 6.22 7.89
CA ILE A 115 7.48 4.90 7.58
C ILE A 115 6.35 3.88 7.44
N PHE A 116 5.41 3.88 8.37
CA PHE A 116 4.26 2.97 8.32
C PHE A 116 3.42 3.16 7.05
N LEU A 117 3.04 4.40 6.73
CA LEU A 117 2.27 4.73 5.52
C LEU A 117 3.03 4.40 4.24
N SER A 118 4.33 4.74 4.18
CA SER A 118 5.17 4.44 3.01
C SER A 118 5.33 2.94 2.78
N THR A 119 5.45 2.16 3.85
CA THR A 119 5.57 0.69 3.78
C THR A 119 4.29 0.05 3.25
N LEU A 120 3.13 0.46 3.78
CA LEU A 120 1.83 -0.02 3.30
C LEU A 120 1.60 0.33 1.81
N PHE A 121 1.98 1.55 1.42
CA PHE A 121 1.87 1.98 0.03
C PHE A 121 2.80 1.18 -0.89
N ALA A 122 4.06 1.01 -0.52
CA ALA A 122 5.03 0.25 -1.30
C ALA A 122 4.56 -1.19 -1.52
N ALA A 123 4.06 -1.85 -0.46
CA ALA A 123 3.52 -3.20 -0.57
C ALA A 123 2.33 -3.28 -1.54
N GLN A 124 1.39 -2.35 -1.44
CA GLN A 124 0.21 -2.31 -2.30
C GLN A 124 0.54 -1.99 -3.77
N LEU A 125 1.54 -1.11 -3.99
CA LEU A 125 2.06 -0.84 -5.33
C LEU A 125 2.74 -2.06 -5.94
N VAL A 126 3.64 -2.71 -5.18
CA VAL A 126 4.34 -3.92 -5.65
C VAL A 126 3.33 -5.02 -5.97
N HIS A 127 2.33 -5.21 -5.11
CA HIS A 127 1.27 -6.18 -5.36
C HIS A 127 0.50 -5.88 -6.66
N SER A 128 0.06 -4.64 -6.84
CA SER A 128 -0.70 -4.23 -8.03
C SER A 128 0.15 -4.29 -9.31
N ALA A 129 1.42 -3.87 -9.22
CA ALA A 129 2.38 -3.93 -10.33
C ALA A 129 2.73 -5.38 -10.69
N ALA A 130 2.93 -6.26 -9.72
CA ALA A 130 3.22 -7.68 -9.95
C ALA A 130 2.06 -8.36 -10.69
N ILE A 131 0.81 -8.08 -10.32
CA ILE A 131 -0.37 -8.58 -11.04
C ILE A 131 -0.38 -8.07 -12.48
N LEU A 132 -0.14 -6.76 -12.68
CA LEU A 132 -0.13 -6.14 -14.01
C LEU A 132 0.97 -6.70 -14.93
N ILE A 133 2.18 -6.89 -14.40
CA ILE A 133 3.32 -7.44 -15.12
C ILE A 133 3.07 -8.91 -15.47
N GLN A 134 2.55 -9.71 -14.52
CA GLN A 134 2.25 -11.12 -14.78
C GLN A 134 1.14 -11.29 -15.82
N CYS A 135 0.08 -10.48 -15.77
CA CYS A 135 -0.96 -10.49 -16.81
C CYS A 135 -0.42 -10.04 -18.19
N ALA A 136 0.45 -9.04 -18.23
CA ALA A 136 1.02 -8.56 -19.50
C ALA A 136 1.97 -9.59 -20.15
N LEU A 137 2.81 -10.26 -19.34
CA LEU A 137 3.69 -11.34 -19.79
C LEU A 137 2.91 -12.55 -20.31
N GLU A 138 1.72 -12.82 -19.78
CA GLU A 138 0.86 -13.89 -20.28
C GLU A 138 0.15 -13.50 -21.59
N GLU A 139 -0.33 -12.26 -21.72
CA GLU A 139 -0.88 -11.75 -22.99
C GLU A 139 0.17 -11.76 -24.12
N GLU A 140 1.45 -11.49 -23.82
CA GLU A 140 2.54 -11.53 -24.80
C GLU A 140 2.94 -12.96 -25.19
N ASN A 141 2.87 -13.92 -24.26
CA ASN A 141 3.19 -15.33 -24.53
C ASN A 141 2.05 -16.12 -25.21
N GLY A 142 0.93 -15.47 -25.55
CA GLY A 142 -0.12 -16.04 -26.38
C GLY A 142 -0.85 -17.26 -25.80
N GLN A 143 -0.99 -17.32 -24.46
CA GLN A 143 -1.83 -18.32 -23.79
C GLN A 143 -3.20 -17.78 -23.40
#